data_AF-A0A6P2VTQ1-F1
#
_entry.id   AF-A0A6P2VTQ1-F1
#
_cell.length_a   1.000
_cell.length_b   1.000
_cell.length_c   1.000
_cell.angle_alpha   90.00
_cell.angle_beta   90.00
_cell.angle_gamma   90.00
#
_symmetry.space_group_name_H-M   'P 1'
#
loop_
_entity.id
_entity.type
_entity.pdbx_description
1 polymer ?
#
loop_
_entity_poly.entity_id
_entity_poly.type
_entity_poly.pdbx_seq_one_letter_code
_entity_poly.pdbx_strand_id
1 'polypeptide(L)'
;MTHRDFIAIGTSSGGVDTLRTLVSRLPRDLQATIAIVLHVGAHDSFLPSLLSSAGPLHAVHAKDGETYVPGMIYVAPPDRHLIVEGAVLRLMRGAKQNFARPAIDPLFRSVAIEMGPRAIGVILTGLLDDGAAGLDAIQSCGGTTIVQDPDEAFASDMPLHAVPYADFVVSLPGLARRLIELTTSPLGDSTNNEIASRQRAVEQVAGEQRTWIAECAAFGPLSRMTGPPR
;
A
#
# COMPACT_ATOMS: atom_id res chain seq x y z
N MET A 1 -0.73 24.67 1.64
CA MET A 1 -1.73 23.86 0.92
C MET A 1 -1.45 22.42 1.25
N THR A 2 -2.47 21.60 1.49
CA THR A 2 -2.29 20.17 1.77
C THR A 2 -2.11 19.42 0.45
N HIS A 3 -1.17 18.49 0.42
CA HIS A 3 -0.86 17.68 -0.75
C HIS A 3 -1.09 16.20 -0.43
N ARG A 4 -1.19 15.39 -1.47
CA ARG A 4 -1.09 13.93 -1.34
C ARG A 4 0.36 13.57 -1.08
N ASP A 5 0.64 12.99 0.07
CA ASP A 5 2.00 12.76 0.55
C ASP A 5 2.23 11.34 1.08
N PHE A 6 1.27 10.43 0.87
CA PHE A 6 1.42 9.01 1.21
C PHE A 6 0.90 8.13 0.08
N ILE A 7 1.76 7.28 -0.47
CA ILE A 7 1.46 6.36 -1.57
C ILE A 7 1.55 4.94 -1.04
N ALA A 8 0.45 4.19 -1.09
CA ALA A 8 0.42 2.76 -0.76
C ALA A 8 0.34 1.94 -2.05
N ILE A 9 1.23 0.98 -2.24
CA ILE A 9 1.31 0.16 -3.45
C ILE A 9 1.19 -1.31 -3.09
N GLY A 10 0.27 -2.02 -3.76
CA GLY A 10 0.06 -3.46 -3.65
C GLY A 10 0.35 -4.17 -4.96
N THR A 11 1.08 -5.29 -4.91
CA THR A 11 1.42 -6.09 -6.10
C THR A 11 1.77 -7.55 -5.73
N SER A 12 1.80 -8.43 -6.73
CA SER A 12 2.14 -9.85 -6.57
C SER A 12 2.95 -10.35 -7.78
N SER A 13 2.46 -11.33 -8.53
CA SER A 13 3.08 -11.88 -9.74
C SER A 13 3.44 -10.79 -10.76
N GLY A 14 4.71 -10.73 -11.16
CA GLY A 14 5.25 -9.68 -12.05
C GLY A 14 5.54 -8.34 -11.37
N GLY A 15 5.33 -8.25 -10.04
CA GLY A 15 5.45 -7.00 -9.29
C GLY A 15 6.87 -6.46 -9.18
N VAL A 16 7.90 -7.32 -9.12
CA VAL A 16 9.29 -6.87 -8.95
C VAL A 16 9.75 -5.99 -10.11
N ASP A 17 9.57 -6.43 -11.35
CA ASP A 17 9.99 -5.67 -12.53
C ASP A 17 9.11 -4.44 -12.78
N THR A 18 7.81 -4.56 -12.48
CA THR A 18 6.86 -3.43 -12.51
C THR A 18 7.28 -2.35 -11.53
N LEU A 19 7.58 -2.71 -10.28
CA LEU A 19 8.04 -1.77 -9.25
C LEU A 19 9.39 -1.14 -9.61
N ARG A 20 10.37 -1.92 -10.11
CA ARG A 20 11.67 -1.38 -10.55
C ARG A 20 11.50 -0.35 -11.65
N THR A 21 10.65 -0.64 -12.63
CA THR A 21 10.33 0.29 -13.72
C THR A 21 9.66 1.55 -13.18
N LEU A 22 8.69 1.42 -12.27
CA LEU A 22 8.01 2.54 -11.65
C LEU A 22 9.00 3.45 -10.89
N VAL A 23 9.77 2.90 -9.95
CA VAL A 23 10.66 3.70 -9.09
C VAL A 23 11.80 4.34 -9.86
N SER A 24 12.24 3.76 -10.98
CA SER A 24 13.25 4.35 -11.87
C SER A 24 12.82 5.69 -12.49
N ARG A 25 11.51 5.94 -12.54
CA ARG A 25 10.91 7.13 -13.14
C ARG A 25 10.44 8.16 -12.11
N LEU A 26 10.55 7.86 -10.82
CA LEU A 26 10.19 8.80 -9.76
C LEU A 26 11.32 9.81 -9.54
N PRO A 27 11.01 11.07 -9.21
CA PRO A 27 12.02 12.09 -8.97
C PRO A 27 12.64 11.94 -7.56
N ARG A 28 13.88 12.40 -7.38
CA ARG A 28 14.61 12.31 -6.10
C ARG A 28 13.95 13.14 -4.99
N ASP A 29 13.32 14.24 -5.37
CA ASP A 29 12.71 15.24 -4.49
C ASP A 29 11.20 15.02 -4.29
N LEU A 30 10.70 13.81 -4.58
CA LEU A 30 9.32 13.42 -4.36
C LEU A 30 8.92 13.68 -2.89
N GLN A 31 7.99 14.60 -2.68
CA GLN A 31 7.49 15.00 -1.35
C GLN A 31 6.40 14.05 -0.85
N ALA A 32 6.60 12.73 -1.01
CA ALA A 32 5.68 11.70 -0.55
C ALA A 32 6.44 10.50 0.02
N THR A 33 5.81 9.83 0.98
CA THR A 33 6.24 8.52 1.49
C THR A 33 5.63 7.43 0.62
N ILE A 34 6.37 6.36 0.32
CA ILE A 34 5.85 5.19 -0.40
C ILE A 34 5.89 3.97 0.52
N ALA A 35 4.76 3.32 0.75
CA ALA A 35 4.67 2.03 1.43
C ALA A 35 4.27 0.94 0.41
N ILE A 36 5.01 -0.17 0.37
CA ILE A 36 4.84 -1.24 -0.62
C ILE A 36 4.59 -2.57 0.07
N VAL A 37 3.54 -3.26 -0.37
CA VAL A 37 3.35 -4.69 -0.15
C VAL A 37 3.55 -5.42 -1.48
N LEU A 38 4.54 -6.31 -1.50
CA LEU A 38 4.69 -7.35 -2.52
C LEU A 38 4.36 -8.68 -1.86
N HIS A 39 3.49 -9.48 -2.47
CA HIS A 39 3.28 -10.87 -2.02
C HIS A 39 4.56 -11.69 -2.18
N VAL A 40 5.19 -12.00 -1.06
CA VAL A 40 6.37 -12.86 -0.96
C VAL A 40 6.11 -13.94 0.08
N GLY A 41 6.77 -15.09 -0.09
CA GLY A 41 6.79 -16.13 0.94
C GLY A 41 7.58 -15.71 2.18
N ALA A 42 7.88 -16.67 3.06
CA ALA A 42 8.63 -16.41 4.30
C ALA A 42 10.15 -16.27 4.10
N HIS A 43 10.63 -16.27 2.87
CA HIS A 43 12.06 -16.15 2.56
C HIS A 43 12.52 -14.70 2.54
N ASP A 44 13.81 -14.49 2.78
CA ASP A 44 14.42 -13.17 2.70
C ASP A 44 14.12 -12.51 1.35
N SER A 45 13.74 -11.24 1.40
CA SER A 45 13.44 -10.44 0.22
C SER A 45 14.54 -9.41 0.01
N PHE A 46 15.08 -9.39 -1.21
CA PHE A 46 16.04 -8.37 -1.63
C PHE A 46 15.36 -7.18 -2.31
N LEU A 47 14.01 -7.10 -2.25
CA LEU A 47 13.25 -6.06 -2.94
C LEU A 47 13.74 -4.63 -2.60
N PRO A 48 14.00 -4.24 -1.33
CA PRO A 48 14.51 -2.90 -1.05
C PRO A 48 15.82 -2.56 -1.77
N SER A 49 16.76 -3.51 -1.84
CA SER A 49 18.02 -3.33 -2.56
C SER A 49 17.80 -3.18 -4.07
N LEU A 50 16.90 -3.98 -4.64
CA LEU A 50 16.54 -3.88 -6.06
C LEU A 50 15.90 -2.54 -6.39
N LEU A 51 14.98 -2.04 -5.56
CA LEU A 51 14.33 -0.74 -5.77
C LEU A 51 15.31 0.42 -5.58
N SER A 52 16.16 0.38 -4.55
CA SER A 52 17.22 1.39 -4.33
C SER A 52 18.23 1.44 -5.48
N SER A 53 18.47 0.32 -6.16
CA SER A 53 19.36 0.29 -7.34
C SER A 53 18.68 0.78 -8.62
N ALA A 54 17.34 0.71 -8.69
CA ALA A 54 16.59 1.02 -9.89
C ALA A 54 16.18 2.50 -9.97
N GLY A 55 15.99 3.17 -8.83
CA GLY A 55 15.50 4.55 -8.78
C GLY A 55 16.27 5.44 -7.80
N PRO A 56 15.97 6.75 -7.78
CA PRO A 56 16.71 7.71 -6.96
C PRO A 56 16.29 7.73 -5.49
N LEU A 57 15.13 7.15 -5.16
CA LEU A 57 14.59 7.07 -3.80
C LEU A 57 15.16 5.84 -3.10
N HIS A 58 15.53 6.00 -1.82
CA HIS A 58 16.05 4.90 -1.03
C HIS A 58 14.90 4.01 -0.53
N ALA A 59 15.05 2.70 -0.72
CA ALA A 59 14.10 1.71 -0.27
C ALA A 59 14.68 0.85 0.85
N VAL A 60 13.89 0.64 1.90
CA VAL A 60 14.24 -0.18 3.06
C VAL A 60 13.09 -1.14 3.40
N HIS A 61 13.40 -2.23 4.10
CA HIS A 61 12.34 -2.94 4.81
C HIS A 61 11.85 -2.11 5.98
N ALA A 62 10.53 -2.03 6.11
CA ALA A 62 9.91 -1.36 7.23
C ALA A 62 10.33 -2.01 8.55
N LYS A 63 10.48 -1.21 9.60
CA LYS A 63 10.77 -1.61 10.98
C LYS A 63 9.60 -1.23 11.87
N ASP A 64 9.27 -2.12 12.81
CA ASP A 64 8.16 -1.87 13.73
C ASP A 64 8.43 -0.63 14.60
N GLY A 65 7.46 0.28 14.64
CA GLY A 65 7.50 1.52 15.40
C GLY A 65 8.34 2.63 14.77
N GLU A 66 8.86 2.46 13.55
CA GLU A 66 9.64 3.52 12.91
C GLU A 66 8.74 4.62 12.34
N THR A 67 9.16 5.88 12.51
CA THR A 67 8.53 7.02 11.86
C THR A 67 8.88 7.02 10.39
N TYR A 68 7.86 7.02 9.53
CA TYR A 68 8.09 7.15 8.10
C TYR A 68 8.42 8.60 7.74
N VAL A 69 9.23 8.80 6.70
CA VAL A 69 9.58 10.13 6.20
C VAL A 69 9.35 10.26 4.69
N PRO A 70 8.97 11.44 4.18
CA PRO A 70 8.88 11.69 2.74
C PRO A 70 10.20 11.41 2.00
N GLY A 71 10.10 11.01 0.74
CA GLY A 71 11.26 10.69 -0.10
C GLY A 71 11.86 9.30 0.15
N MET A 72 11.15 8.44 0.89
CA MET A 72 11.56 7.07 1.21
C MET A 72 10.54 6.04 0.71
N ILE A 73 11.03 4.85 0.41
CA ILE A 73 10.23 3.67 0.10
C ILE A 73 10.36 2.66 1.25
N TYR A 74 9.24 2.28 1.83
CA TYR A 74 9.13 1.29 2.90
C TYR A 74 8.46 0.03 2.36
N VAL A 75 9.19 -1.08 2.37
CA VAL A 75 8.71 -2.37 1.89
C VAL A 75 8.32 -3.25 3.07
N ALA A 76 7.10 -3.78 3.06
CA ALA A 76 6.66 -4.77 4.03
C ALA A 76 7.64 -5.97 4.06
N PRO A 77 8.21 -6.32 5.22
CA PRO A 77 9.10 -7.46 5.31
C PRO A 77 8.34 -8.79 5.14
N PRO A 78 9.01 -9.86 4.70
CA PRO A 78 8.43 -11.19 4.64
C PRO A 78 7.78 -11.61 5.95
N ASP A 79 6.67 -12.35 5.85
CA ASP A 79 5.96 -12.94 6.99
C ASP A 79 5.40 -11.94 8.02
N ARG A 80 5.27 -10.65 7.66
CA ARG A 80 4.68 -9.60 8.51
C ARG A 80 3.79 -8.66 7.71
N HIS A 81 2.58 -8.40 8.19
CA HIS A 81 1.74 -7.33 7.64
C HIS A 81 2.32 -5.97 8.03
N LEU A 82 2.31 -5.05 7.08
CA LEU A 82 2.67 -3.65 7.29
C LEU A 82 1.38 -2.84 7.41
N ILE A 83 1.27 -2.02 8.46
CA ILE A 83 0.18 -1.05 8.61
C ILE A 83 0.76 0.31 9.03
N VAL A 84 -0.04 1.36 8.88
CA VAL A 84 0.25 2.70 9.39
C VAL A 84 -0.59 2.95 10.65
N GLU A 85 0.03 3.53 11.67
CA GLU A 85 -0.64 3.96 12.90
C GLU A 85 -0.12 5.35 13.27
N GLY A 86 -0.92 6.39 13.03
CA GLY A 86 -0.50 7.78 13.08
C GLY A 86 0.75 8.08 12.23
N ALA A 87 1.84 8.45 12.89
CA ALA A 87 3.10 8.82 12.24
C ALA A 87 4.11 7.66 12.12
N VAL A 88 3.73 6.43 12.49
CA VAL A 88 4.65 5.27 12.50
C VAL A 88 4.15 4.12 11.63
N LEU A 89 5.10 3.30 11.21
CA LEU A 89 4.86 2.00 10.58
C LEU A 89 4.81 0.92 11.67
N ARG A 90 3.84 0.01 11.59
CA ARG A 90 3.71 -1.12 12.51
C ARG A 90 3.77 -2.42 11.76
N LEU A 91 4.44 -3.40 12.36
CA LEU A 91 4.55 -4.74 11.81
C LEU A 91 3.77 -5.75 12.64
N MET A 92 2.80 -6.40 12.01
CA MET A 92 1.92 -7.36 12.67
C MET A 92 2.11 -8.77 12.12
N ARG A 93 1.96 -9.77 12.98
CA ARG A 93 1.99 -11.19 12.60
C ARG A 93 0.67 -11.84 12.97
N GLY A 94 -0.36 -11.59 12.17
CA GLY A 94 -1.68 -12.24 12.26
C GLY A 94 -1.85 -13.37 11.26
N ALA A 95 -3.06 -13.93 11.15
CA ALA A 95 -3.41 -14.87 10.10
C ALA A 95 -3.07 -14.31 8.71
N LYS A 96 -2.78 -15.21 7.76
CA LYS A 96 -2.69 -14.81 6.35
C LYS A 96 -4.04 -14.21 5.92
N GLN A 97 -4.01 -13.06 5.28
CA GLN A 97 -5.17 -12.47 4.61
C GLN A 97 -5.01 -12.72 3.12
N ASN A 98 -6.07 -13.20 2.45
CA ASN A 98 -6.02 -13.56 1.03
C ASN A 98 -4.86 -14.53 0.71
N PHE A 99 -4.60 -15.47 1.63
CA PHE A 99 -3.50 -16.44 1.60
C PHE A 99 -2.07 -15.84 1.65
N ALA A 100 -1.94 -14.53 1.87
CA ALA A 100 -0.68 -13.79 1.87
C ALA A 100 -0.32 -13.20 3.25
N ARG A 101 0.98 -13.08 3.50
CA ARG A 101 1.57 -12.34 4.63
C ARG A 101 3.00 -11.91 4.22
N PRO A 102 3.22 -10.65 3.83
CA PRO A 102 2.30 -9.50 3.90
C PRO A 102 1.09 -9.61 2.97
N ALA A 103 -0.02 -9.01 3.38
CA ALA A 103 -1.24 -8.79 2.59
C ALA A 103 -1.43 -7.29 2.38
N ILE A 104 -2.08 -6.91 1.29
CA ILE A 104 -2.23 -5.53 0.81
C ILE A 104 -3.35 -4.82 1.55
N ASP A 105 -4.48 -5.49 1.73
CA ASP A 105 -5.67 -4.91 2.35
C ASP A 105 -5.42 -4.26 3.73
N PRO A 106 -4.66 -4.86 4.68
CA PRO A 106 -4.34 -4.20 5.95
C PRO A 106 -3.59 -2.89 5.81
N LEU A 107 -2.62 -2.84 4.88
CA LEU A 107 -1.88 -1.62 4.61
C LEU A 107 -2.85 -0.55 4.11
N PHE A 108 -3.65 -0.89 3.10
CA PHE A 108 -4.53 0.06 2.43
C PHE A 108 -5.62 0.60 3.36
N ARG A 109 -6.27 -0.26 4.17
CA ARG A 109 -7.24 0.18 5.19
C ARG A 109 -6.60 1.12 6.20
N SER A 110 -5.41 0.79 6.71
CA SER A 110 -4.72 1.66 7.67
C SER A 110 -4.33 3.02 7.07
N VAL A 111 -3.88 3.03 5.82
CA VAL A 111 -3.56 4.27 5.08
C VAL A 111 -4.82 5.10 4.84
N ALA A 112 -5.94 4.46 4.48
CA ALA A 112 -7.22 5.14 4.29
C ALA A 112 -7.67 5.89 5.55
N ILE A 113 -7.57 5.24 6.72
CA ILE A 113 -7.94 5.82 8.02
C ILE A 113 -7.03 6.99 8.39
N GLU A 114 -5.72 6.81 8.27
CA GLU A 114 -4.71 7.76 8.79
C GLU A 114 -4.50 8.97 7.86
N MET A 115 -4.62 8.78 6.54
CA MET A 115 -4.27 9.79 5.55
C MET A 115 -5.50 10.42 4.89
N GLY A 116 -6.62 9.70 4.82
CA GLY A 116 -7.82 10.14 4.10
C GLY A 116 -7.47 10.67 2.70
N PRO A 117 -7.80 11.94 2.36
CA PRO A 117 -7.50 12.51 1.05
C PRO A 117 -6.03 12.65 0.69
N ARG A 118 -5.12 12.53 1.66
CA ARG A 118 -3.67 12.58 1.40
C ARG A 118 -3.14 11.26 0.84
N ALA A 119 -3.93 10.19 0.89
CA ALA A 119 -3.55 8.88 0.37
C ALA A 119 -3.64 8.79 -1.15
N ILE A 120 -2.70 8.05 -1.73
CA ILE A 120 -2.82 7.44 -3.06
C ILE A 120 -2.69 5.93 -2.90
N GLY A 121 -3.71 5.17 -3.28
CA GLY A 121 -3.69 3.71 -3.36
C GLY A 121 -3.37 3.25 -4.77
N VAL A 122 -2.47 2.29 -4.92
CA VAL A 122 -2.04 1.77 -6.23
C VAL A 122 -2.06 0.25 -6.24
N ILE A 123 -2.89 -0.36 -7.10
CA ILE A 123 -2.83 -1.80 -7.37
C ILE A 123 -2.12 -2.03 -8.71
N LEU A 124 -1.14 -2.91 -8.67
CA LEU A 124 -0.38 -3.35 -9.85
C LEU A 124 -0.68 -4.82 -10.15
N THR A 125 -0.01 -5.34 -11.18
CA THR A 125 0.01 -6.75 -11.57
C THR A 125 0.05 -7.72 -10.39
N GLY A 126 -0.73 -8.79 -10.51
CA GLY A 126 -0.80 -9.85 -9.53
C GLY A 126 -1.98 -10.80 -9.74
N LEU A 127 -1.97 -11.90 -8.98
CA LEU A 127 -3.02 -12.92 -8.99
C LEU A 127 -3.95 -12.75 -7.80
N LEU A 128 -5.19 -13.22 -7.94
CA LEU A 128 -6.27 -13.10 -6.94
C LEU A 128 -6.73 -11.65 -6.75
N ASP A 129 -7.31 -11.32 -5.60
CA ASP A 129 -8.10 -10.12 -5.36
C ASP A 129 -7.61 -9.26 -4.17
N ASP A 130 -6.49 -9.62 -3.52
CA ASP A 130 -5.96 -8.85 -2.39
C ASP A 130 -5.65 -7.40 -2.82
N GLY A 131 -6.07 -6.46 -1.99
CA GLY A 131 -5.93 -5.05 -2.24
C GLY A 131 -7.17 -4.40 -2.86
N ALA A 132 -8.14 -5.16 -3.41
CA ALA A 132 -9.36 -4.59 -3.94
C ALA A 132 -10.22 -3.94 -2.83
N ALA A 133 -10.47 -4.66 -1.73
CA ALA A 133 -11.20 -4.13 -0.58
C ALA A 133 -10.45 -2.99 0.12
N GLY A 134 -9.12 -3.09 0.19
CA GLY A 134 -8.27 -2.00 0.66
C GLY A 134 -8.35 -0.76 -0.25
N LEU A 135 -8.42 -0.95 -1.56
CA LEU A 135 -8.48 0.16 -2.52
C LEU A 135 -9.82 0.88 -2.43
N ASP A 136 -10.92 0.13 -2.29
CA ASP A 136 -12.24 0.67 -1.94
C ASP A 136 -12.17 1.51 -0.66
N ALA A 137 -11.53 1.00 0.39
CA ALA A 137 -11.36 1.75 1.64
C ALA A 137 -10.63 3.10 1.42
N ILE A 138 -9.57 3.12 0.61
CA ILE A 138 -8.86 4.35 0.25
C ILE A 138 -9.80 5.32 -0.48
N GLN A 139 -10.53 4.85 -1.50
CA GLN A 139 -11.46 5.67 -2.27
C GLN A 139 -12.58 6.23 -1.39
N SER A 140 -13.21 5.37 -0.58
CA SER A 140 -14.29 5.70 0.34
C SER A 140 -13.85 6.70 1.43
N CYS A 141 -12.58 6.68 1.83
CA CYS A 141 -11.99 7.66 2.74
C CYS A 141 -11.49 8.95 2.03
N GLY A 142 -11.78 9.10 0.73
CA GLY A 142 -11.47 10.28 -0.07
C GLY A 142 -10.05 10.33 -0.62
N GLY A 143 -9.27 9.27 -0.45
CA GLY A 143 -7.98 9.10 -1.12
C GLY A 143 -8.14 8.87 -2.62
N THR A 144 -7.04 8.96 -3.35
CA THR A 144 -7.05 8.74 -4.81
C THR A 144 -6.58 7.33 -5.13
N THR A 145 -7.28 6.64 -6.04
CA THR A 145 -6.98 5.25 -6.38
C THR A 145 -6.53 5.10 -7.83
N ILE A 146 -5.49 4.31 -8.03
CA ILE A 146 -4.90 4.05 -9.34
C ILE A 146 -4.73 2.55 -9.51
N VAL A 147 -5.08 2.04 -10.68
CA VAL A 147 -4.90 0.64 -11.05
C VAL A 147 -4.05 0.57 -12.31
N GLN A 148 -3.06 -0.32 -12.32
CA GLN A 148 -2.35 -0.66 -13.55
C GLN A 148 -3.35 -1.20 -14.57
N ASP A 149 -3.25 -0.74 -15.82
CA ASP A 149 -4.06 -1.26 -16.92
C ASP A 149 -4.01 -2.81 -16.96
N PRO A 150 -5.14 -3.50 -16.76
CA PRO A 150 -5.18 -4.95 -16.75
C PRO A 150 -4.66 -5.60 -18.04
N ASP A 151 -4.80 -4.91 -19.18
CA ASP A 151 -4.35 -5.42 -20.48
C ASP A 151 -2.81 -5.40 -20.63
N GLU A 152 -2.12 -4.59 -19.82
CA GLU A 152 -0.65 -4.50 -19.77
C GLU A 152 -0.05 -5.22 -18.55
N ALA A 153 -0.88 -5.76 -17.65
CA ALA A 153 -0.43 -6.43 -16.45
C ALA A 153 0.15 -7.82 -16.78
N PHE A 154 1.27 -8.18 -16.15
CA PHE A 154 1.83 -9.52 -16.28
C PHE A 154 0.86 -10.61 -15.77
N ALA A 155 0.17 -10.30 -14.67
CA ALA A 155 -0.95 -11.05 -14.13
C ALA A 155 -2.09 -10.06 -13.85
N SER A 156 -3.23 -10.26 -14.52
CA SER A 156 -4.31 -9.26 -14.60
C SER A 156 -5.36 -9.38 -13.49
N ASP A 157 -5.42 -10.48 -12.73
CA ASP A 157 -6.50 -10.72 -11.78
C ASP A 157 -6.61 -9.59 -10.73
N MET A 158 -5.51 -9.23 -10.06
CA MET A 158 -5.53 -8.17 -9.05
C MET A 158 -6.00 -6.82 -9.62
N PRO A 159 -5.43 -6.33 -10.73
CA PRO A 159 -5.98 -5.16 -11.42
C PRO A 159 -7.47 -5.28 -11.76
N LEU A 160 -7.92 -6.41 -12.34
CA LEU A 160 -9.32 -6.59 -12.74
C LEU A 160 -10.29 -6.47 -11.56
N HIS A 161 -9.94 -7.01 -10.39
CA HIS A 161 -10.75 -6.89 -9.17
C HIS A 161 -10.71 -5.48 -8.57
N ALA A 162 -9.66 -4.70 -8.84
CA ALA A 162 -9.47 -3.36 -8.31
C ALA A 162 -10.10 -2.25 -9.18
N VAL A 163 -10.30 -2.48 -10.50
CA VAL A 163 -10.87 -1.50 -11.45
C VAL A 163 -12.17 -0.83 -10.95
N PRO A 164 -13.15 -1.54 -10.35
CA PRO A 164 -14.39 -0.92 -9.88
C PRO A 164 -14.17 0.21 -8.85
N TYR A 165 -13.02 0.23 -8.18
CA TYR A 165 -12.65 1.17 -7.13
C TYR A 165 -11.58 2.18 -7.58
N ALA A 166 -11.26 2.22 -8.88
CA ALA A 166 -10.18 3.02 -9.44
C ALA A 166 -10.68 4.38 -9.95
N ASP A 167 -10.06 5.47 -9.51
CA ASP A 167 -10.23 6.78 -10.15
C ASP A 167 -9.48 6.85 -11.49
N PHE A 168 -8.36 6.11 -11.58
CA PHE A 168 -7.52 6.05 -12.76
C PHE A 168 -7.10 4.62 -13.08
N VAL A 169 -7.33 4.19 -14.32
CA VAL A 169 -6.68 3.01 -14.91
C VAL A 169 -5.62 3.52 -15.88
N VAL A 170 -4.36 3.13 -15.66
CA VAL A 170 -3.22 3.68 -16.41
C VAL A 170 -2.19 2.63 -16.76
N SER A 171 -1.56 2.79 -17.91
CA SER A 171 -0.35 2.05 -18.28
C SER A 171 0.78 2.31 -17.28
N LEU A 172 1.73 1.38 -17.19
CA LEU A 172 2.88 1.54 -16.27
C LEU A 172 3.69 2.83 -16.55
N PRO A 173 3.93 3.25 -17.80
CA PRO A 173 4.51 4.56 -18.10
C PRO A 173 3.66 5.74 -17.60
N GLY A 174 2.32 5.64 -17.71
CA GLY A 174 1.38 6.65 -17.26
C GLY A 174 1.34 6.78 -15.73
N LEU A 175 1.57 5.68 -15.01
CA LEU A 175 1.51 5.63 -13.55
C LEU A 175 2.50 6.59 -12.89
N ALA A 176 3.80 6.53 -13.26
CA ALA A 176 4.81 7.39 -12.66
C ALA A 176 4.48 8.88 -12.84
N ARG A 177 4.08 9.27 -14.05
CA ARG A 177 3.63 10.63 -14.36
C ARG A 177 2.44 11.03 -13.49
N ARG A 178 1.45 10.15 -13.36
CA ARG A 178 0.25 10.42 -12.57
C ARG A 178 0.57 10.61 -11.08
N LEU A 179 1.46 9.80 -10.52
CA LEU A 179 1.90 9.98 -9.13
C LEU A 179 2.57 11.33 -8.90
N ILE A 180 3.43 11.77 -9.83
CA ILE A 180 4.09 13.08 -9.75
C ILE A 180 3.06 14.22 -9.84
N GLU A 181 2.12 14.15 -10.78
CA GLU A 181 1.04 15.14 -10.93
C GLU A 181 0.19 15.24 -9.65
N LEU A 182 -0.22 14.11 -9.07
CA LEU A 182 -1.10 14.06 -7.91
C LEU A 182 -0.43 14.53 -6.61
N THR A 183 0.86 14.24 -6.45
CA THR A 183 1.64 14.65 -5.26
C THR A 183 2.01 16.13 -5.30
N THR A 184 2.16 16.72 -6.49
CA THR A 184 2.46 18.15 -6.65
C THR A 184 1.22 19.04 -6.69
N SER A 185 0.06 18.48 -7.04
CA SER A 185 -1.21 19.22 -7.06
C SER A 185 -1.78 19.42 -5.65
N PRO A 186 -2.26 20.62 -5.29
CA PRO A 186 -2.92 20.84 -4.01
C PRO A 186 -4.25 20.06 -3.96
N LEU A 187 -4.62 19.61 -2.76
CA LEU A 187 -5.97 19.10 -2.52
C LEU A 187 -6.98 20.24 -2.66
N GLY A 188 -8.07 19.97 -3.38
CA GLY A 188 -9.21 20.90 -3.48
C GLY A 188 -10.01 20.92 -2.17
N ASP A 189 -10.85 21.95 -2.02
CA ASP A 189 -11.78 22.05 -0.90
C ASP A 189 -12.88 20.98 -1.03
N SER A 190 -13.17 20.29 0.07
CA SER A 190 -14.26 19.32 0.13
C SER A 190 -15.56 19.97 0.58
N THR A 191 -16.70 19.52 0.02
CA THR A 191 -18.02 19.96 0.47
C THR A 191 -18.38 19.36 1.84
N ASN A 192 -19.32 19.98 2.58
CA ASN A 192 -19.79 19.43 3.86
C ASN A 192 -20.35 17.99 3.71
N ASN A 193 -20.98 17.69 2.57
CA ASN A 193 -21.51 16.36 2.29
C ASN A 193 -20.40 15.33 2.08
N GLU A 194 -19.33 15.70 1.36
CA GLU A 194 -18.15 14.85 1.19
C GLU A 194 -17.45 14.59 2.52
N ILE A 195 -17.28 15.63 3.36
CA ILE A 195 -16.70 15.49 4.70
C ILE A 195 -17.52 14.51 5.55
N ALA A 196 -18.85 14.66 5.57
CA ALA A 196 -19.72 13.78 6.34
C ALA A 196 -19.73 12.34 5.80
N SER A 197 -19.69 12.16 4.48
CA SER A 197 -19.60 10.83 3.86
C SER A 197 -18.28 10.14 4.21
N ARG A 198 -17.17 10.87 4.09
CA ARG A 198 -15.84 10.40 4.44
C ARG A 198 -15.77 9.99 5.91
N GLN A 199 -16.34 10.78 6.81
CA GLN A 199 -16.29 10.45 8.24
C GLN A 199 -16.97 9.11 8.55
N ARG A 200 -18.13 8.83 7.94
CA ARG A 200 -18.79 7.53 8.05
C ARG A 200 -17.95 6.38 7.49
N ALA A 201 -17.33 6.59 6.33
CA ALA A 201 -16.43 5.61 5.73
C ALA A 201 -15.23 5.32 6.64
N VAL A 202 -14.59 6.35 7.19
CA VAL A 202 -13.48 6.21 8.14
C VAL A 202 -13.90 5.42 9.38
N GLU A 203 -15.08 5.70 9.95
CA GLU A 203 -15.59 4.96 11.10
C GLU A 203 -15.80 3.47 10.80
N GLN A 204 -16.36 3.15 9.64
CA GLN A 204 -16.55 1.77 9.17
C GLN A 204 -15.21 1.06 8.98
N VAL A 205 -14.31 1.63 8.16
CA VAL A 205 -13.00 1.05 7.85
C VAL A 205 -12.16 0.88 9.12
N ALA A 206 -12.24 1.84 10.06
CA ALA A 206 -11.56 1.72 11.34
C ALA A 206 -12.14 0.59 12.22
N GLY A 207 -13.44 0.30 12.12
CA GLY A 207 -14.07 -0.86 12.77
C GLY A 207 -13.52 -2.18 12.23
N GLU A 208 -13.45 -2.31 10.91
CA GLU A 208 -12.86 -3.48 10.24
C GLU A 208 -11.39 -3.66 10.60
N GLN A 209 -10.60 -2.58 10.54
CA GLN A 209 -9.18 -2.61 10.87
C GLN A 209 -8.93 -2.95 12.35
N ARG A 210 -9.72 -2.41 13.29
CA ARG A 210 -9.61 -2.77 14.72
C ARG A 210 -9.93 -4.24 14.97
N THR A 211 -10.94 -4.77 14.30
CA THR A 211 -11.30 -6.20 14.39
C THR A 211 -10.13 -7.06 13.92
N TRP A 212 -9.57 -6.74 12.75
CA TRP A 212 -8.41 -7.43 12.20
C TRP A 212 -7.16 -7.32 13.10
N ILE A 213 -6.89 -6.15 13.70
CA ILE A 213 -5.80 -5.96 14.66
C ILE A 213 -5.99 -6.85 15.90
N ALA A 214 -7.22 -6.93 16.43
CA ALA A 214 -7.54 -7.76 17.58
C ALA A 214 -7.34 -9.25 17.27
N GLU A 215 -7.73 -9.70 16.09
CA GLU A 215 -7.45 -11.05 15.61
C GLU A 215 -5.94 -11.32 15.52
N CYS A 216 -5.15 -10.38 15.00
CA CYS A 216 -3.69 -10.49 14.97
C CYS A 216 -3.09 -10.65 16.38
N ALA A 217 -3.59 -9.91 17.37
CA ALA A 217 -3.10 -9.99 18.74
C ALA A 217 -3.38 -11.36 19.40
N ALA A 218 -4.47 -12.03 18.99
CA ALA A 218 -4.82 -13.36 19.47
C ALA A 218 -3.83 -14.46 19.02
N PHE A 219 -3.00 -14.22 17.99
CA PHE A 219 -1.95 -15.15 17.57
C PHE A 219 -0.71 -15.17 18.49
N GLY A 220 -0.67 -14.33 19.53
CA GLY A 220 0.33 -14.35 20.59
C GLY A 220 1.68 -13.71 20.22
N PRO A 221 2.53 -13.37 21.23
CA PRO A 221 3.84 -12.79 20.99
C PRO A 221 4.86 -13.80 20.44
N LEU A 222 5.93 -13.26 19.84
CA LEU A 222 7.08 -13.99 19.29
C LEU A 222 7.65 -15.03 20.26
N SER A 223 7.33 -16.31 20.10
CA SER A 223 8.15 -17.37 20.67
C SER A 223 9.41 -17.50 19.81
N ARG A 224 10.61 -17.34 20.40
CA ARG A 224 11.91 -17.51 19.72
C ARG A 224 12.23 -18.96 19.32
N MET A 225 11.27 -19.88 19.40
CA MET A 225 11.50 -21.29 19.15
C MET A 225 10.37 -21.90 18.33
N THR A 226 10.51 -21.87 17.01
CA THR A 226 10.11 -23.00 16.15
C THR A 226 11.03 -23.01 14.93
N GLY A 227 12.03 -23.91 14.96
CA GLY A 227 12.71 -24.32 13.73
C GLY A 227 11.74 -25.06 12.80
N PRO A 228 12.11 -25.25 11.52
CA PRO A 228 11.20 -25.81 10.53
C PRO A 228 10.81 -27.26 10.89
N PRO A 229 9.55 -27.69 10.64
CA PRO A 229 9.16 -29.09 10.78
C PRO A 229 9.90 -29.94 9.74
N ARG A 230 10.32 -31.14 10.17
CA ARG A 230 10.88 -32.19 9.29
C ARG A 230 9.81 -32.77 8.38
#